data_AF-A0A6G1ETU0-F1
#
_entry.id   AF-A0A6G1ETU0-F1
#
_cell.length_a   1.000
_cell.length_b   1.000
_cell.length_c   1.000
_cell.angle_alpha   90.00
_cell.angle_beta   90.00
_cell.angle_gamma   90.00
#
_symmetry.space_group_name_H-M   'P 1'
#
loop_
_entity.id
_entity.type
_entity.pdbx_description
1 polymer ?
#
loop_
_entity_poly.entity_id
_entity_poly.type
_entity_poly.pdbx_seq_one_letter_code
_entity_poly.pdbx_strand_id
1 'polypeptide(L)'
;MDLSPLSALPFLLHDVGARGYCNVATAVDDNDDPQTQFSVVTQSFLTTTMDVLRDHRCFETPQGWILSLHPASLRTFLWRPEDGKMIHLPAMEKDFPRSCKCLISGKARDDPDRVVVVLDLDEEEYWLCRVRGGKRWERHGYAITVYNAYGEPRDKHIARLNGVAAVGGKLYYEHSGRELGVVELDNRDGDGEPCLTCVRVDMAEVDLPDERPLRSSYLVESRGELYLVVVFFHGFDAHSVDELAVYRMDFASLPAAWRRVGGIGGDRVFLLGGDSSGWSCFGASCSAVEHRLRGNTIYLVNHVAIEENALHVFDMGRGTHVVQRPFHDFPRPLRPPFWMMLTDS
;
A
#
# COMPACT_ATOMS: atom_id res chain seq x y z
N MET A 1 -1.52 -32.98 -0.13
CA MET A 1 -0.21 -32.31 -0.17
C MET A 1 -0.36 -31.10 0.70
N ASP A 2 0.33 -31.05 1.84
CA ASP A 2 0.41 -29.84 2.66
C ASP A 2 1.18 -28.79 1.88
N LEU A 3 0.46 -27.92 1.18
CA LEU A 3 1.01 -26.66 0.73
C LEU A 3 1.21 -25.83 1.99
N SER A 4 2.46 -25.68 2.44
CA SER A 4 2.76 -24.70 3.47
C SER A 4 2.17 -23.35 3.00
N PRO A 5 1.53 -22.55 3.88
CA PRO A 5 0.91 -21.27 3.49
C PRO A 5 1.88 -20.33 2.76
N LEU A 6 3.18 -20.52 2.99
CA LEU A 6 4.31 -19.94 2.26
C LEU A 6 4.31 -20.17 0.75
N SER A 7 3.92 -21.36 0.30
CA SER A 7 4.00 -21.77 -1.11
C SER A 7 3.01 -21.06 -2.03
N ALA A 8 2.09 -20.28 -1.46
CA ALA A 8 1.01 -19.62 -2.17
C ALA A 8 1.08 -18.08 -2.14
N LEU A 9 2.08 -17.50 -1.49
CA LEU A 9 2.31 -16.04 -1.51
C LEU A 9 2.87 -15.59 -2.88
N PRO A 10 2.50 -14.40 -3.38
CA PRO A 10 1.58 -13.47 -2.77
C PRO A 10 0.13 -13.89 -3.03
N PHE A 11 -0.76 -13.50 -2.12
CA PHE A 11 -2.18 -13.72 -2.28
C PHE A 11 -2.97 -12.47 -1.88
N LEU A 12 -4.19 -12.39 -2.39
CA LEU A 12 -5.18 -11.39 -1.99
C LEU A 12 -6.00 -11.95 -0.84
N LEU A 13 -6.02 -11.25 0.30
CA LEU A 13 -6.89 -11.59 1.40
C LEU A 13 -8.20 -10.80 1.28
N HIS A 14 -9.28 -11.54 1.04
CA HIS A 14 -10.63 -11.04 1.14
C HIS A 14 -11.15 -11.29 2.56
N ASP A 15 -11.33 -10.21 3.31
CA ASP A 15 -11.80 -10.25 4.69
C ASP A 15 -13.14 -9.51 4.80
N VAL A 16 -14.19 -10.22 5.18
CA VAL A 16 -15.54 -9.66 5.36
C VAL A 16 -15.64 -8.88 6.68
N GLY A 17 -14.67 -9.06 7.59
CA GLY A 17 -14.61 -8.44 8.91
C GLY A 17 -15.62 -9.02 9.89
N ALA A 18 -15.40 -8.81 11.19
CA ALA A 18 -16.42 -9.11 12.19
C ALA A 18 -17.62 -8.17 11.98
N ARG A 19 -18.84 -8.73 11.86
CA ARG A 19 -20.10 -7.97 11.67
C ARG A 19 -20.44 -6.95 12.77
N GLY A 20 -19.61 -6.83 13.82
CA GLY A 20 -19.82 -5.94 14.97
C GLY A 20 -19.79 -4.43 14.68
N TYR A 21 -19.62 -3.99 13.43
CA TYR A 21 -19.63 -2.58 13.06
C TYR A 21 -21.02 -2.03 12.66
N CYS A 22 -22.07 -2.85 12.66
CA CYS A 22 -23.45 -2.37 12.55
C CYS A 22 -24.12 -2.34 13.94
N ASN A 23 -24.72 -1.19 14.29
CA ASN A 23 -25.53 -0.99 15.50
C ASN A 23 -26.85 -1.78 15.44
N VAL A 24 -26.78 -3.10 15.33
CA VAL A 24 -27.94 -3.98 15.51
C VAL A 24 -27.58 -4.95 16.60
N ALA A 25 -28.04 -4.62 17.80
CA ALA A 25 -27.93 -5.45 19.00
C ALA A 25 -28.83 -6.70 18.89
N THR A 26 -28.57 -7.58 17.92
CA THR A 26 -29.10 -8.95 17.88
C THR A 26 -28.29 -9.77 16.87
N ALA A 27 -27.19 -10.38 17.29
CA ALA A 27 -26.67 -11.57 16.62
C ALA A 27 -25.93 -12.44 17.63
N VAL A 28 -26.42 -13.68 17.72
CA VAL A 28 -25.89 -14.80 18.49
C VAL A 28 -24.50 -15.18 17.96
N ASP A 29 -23.61 -15.61 18.85
CA ASP A 29 -22.29 -16.20 18.60
C ASP A 29 -22.30 -17.21 17.44
N ASP A 30 -21.83 -16.78 16.27
CA ASP A 30 -21.20 -17.63 15.23
C ASP A 30 -20.29 -16.71 14.40
N ASN A 31 -19.11 -16.43 14.96
CA ASN A 31 -18.13 -15.46 14.46
C ASN A 31 -17.15 -16.13 13.47
N ASP A 32 -17.69 -16.69 12.40
CA ASP A 32 -16.96 -17.46 11.36
C ASP A 32 -17.26 -16.90 9.95
N ASP A 33 -17.25 -15.58 9.76
CA ASP A 33 -17.22 -15.04 8.39
C ASP A 33 -15.82 -15.34 7.78
N PRO A 34 -15.74 -16.13 6.69
CA PRO A 34 -14.49 -16.77 6.29
C PRO A 34 -13.53 -15.78 5.60
N GLN A 35 -12.32 -15.64 6.17
CA GLN A 35 -11.18 -15.09 5.45
C GLN A 35 -10.89 -15.96 4.23
N THR A 36 -10.96 -15.36 3.04
CA THR A 36 -10.69 -16.06 1.79
C THR A 36 -9.41 -15.54 1.17
N GLN A 37 -8.48 -16.44 0.86
CA GLN A 37 -7.21 -16.08 0.23
C GLN A 37 -7.24 -16.52 -1.24
N PHE A 38 -6.89 -15.62 -2.16
CA PHE A 38 -6.69 -15.96 -3.58
C PHE A 38 -5.21 -15.86 -3.94
N SER A 39 -4.57 -17.00 -4.20
CA SER A 39 -3.18 -17.02 -4.64
C SER A 39 -3.07 -16.71 -6.13
N VAL A 40 -2.29 -15.69 -6.47
CA VAL A 40 -1.99 -15.38 -7.88
C VAL A 40 -0.97 -16.34 -8.49
N VAL A 41 -0.26 -17.10 -7.65
CA VAL A 41 0.72 -18.12 -8.08
C VAL A 41 0.01 -19.36 -8.58
N THR A 42 -0.91 -19.91 -7.77
CA THR A 42 -1.64 -21.14 -8.10
C THR A 42 -2.96 -20.88 -8.82
N GLN A 43 -3.39 -19.61 -8.90
CA GLN A 43 -4.71 -19.21 -9.41
C GLN A 43 -5.86 -19.95 -8.73
N SER A 44 -5.74 -20.13 -7.41
CA SER A 44 -6.70 -20.90 -6.62
C SER A 44 -6.97 -20.25 -5.28
N PHE A 45 -8.13 -20.57 -4.72
CA PHE A 45 -8.48 -20.18 -3.37
C PHE A 45 -7.79 -21.07 -2.34
N LEU A 46 -7.45 -20.47 -1.21
CA LEU A 46 -7.05 -21.14 0.00
C LEU A 46 -8.00 -20.71 1.12
N THR A 47 -8.55 -21.71 1.80
CA THR A 47 -9.41 -21.52 2.97
C THR A 47 -8.61 -21.90 4.20
N THR A 48 -7.61 -21.08 4.51
CA THR A 48 -6.84 -21.21 5.74
C THR A 48 -7.19 -20.03 6.63
N THR A 49 -7.71 -20.31 7.83
CA THR A 49 -7.95 -19.26 8.83
C THR A 49 -6.61 -18.75 9.35
N MET A 50 -6.41 -17.43 9.33
CA MET A 50 -5.27 -16.81 9.98
C MET A 50 -5.69 -16.35 11.37
N ASP A 51 -5.66 -17.27 12.33
CA ASP A 51 -6.14 -17.01 13.69
C ASP A 51 -5.46 -15.79 14.35
N VAL A 52 -4.20 -15.50 13.96
CA VAL A 52 -3.47 -14.30 14.40
C VAL A 52 -4.23 -13.00 14.10
N LEU A 53 -4.98 -12.94 13.01
CA LEU A 53 -5.66 -11.73 12.54
C LEU A 53 -7.08 -11.58 13.09
N ARG A 54 -7.68 -12.64 13.66
CA ARG A 54 -9.13 -12.71 13.97
C ARG A 54 -9.60 -11.60 14.91
N ASP A 55 -8.82 -11.30 15.95
CA ASP A 55 -9.18 -10.33 16.99
C ASP A 55 -8.45 -8.98 16.83
N HIS A 56 -7.82 -8.75 15.67
CA HIS A 56 -6.94 -7.61 15.44
C HIS A 56 -7.37 -6.77 14.24
N ARG A 57 -7.21 -5.45 14.37
CA ARG A 57 -7.18 -4.56 13.21
C ARG A 57 -5.84 -4.71 12.52
N CYS A 58 -5.86 -5.01 11.23
CA CYS A 58 -4.67 -5.41 10.47
C CYS A 58 -4.42 -4.48 9.29
N PHE A 59 -3.22 -3.93 9.22
CA PHE A 59 -2.78 -3.01 8.18
C PHE A 59 -1.58 -3.60 7.45
N GLU A 60 -1.74 -3.84 6.16
CA GLU A 60 -0.67 -4.30 5.29
C GLU A 60 0.38 -3.22 5.06
N THR A 61 1.63 -3.66 4.88
CA THR A 61 2.74 -2.77 4.53
C THR A 61 3.35 -3.21 3.21
N PRO A 62 3.81 -2.28 2.35
CA PRO A 62 4.53 -2.62 1.13
C PRO A 62 5.81 -3.45 1.35
N GLN A 63 6.29 -3.53 2.60
CA GLN A 63 7.48 -4.26 3.01
C GLN A 63 7.18 -5.71 3.41
N GLY A 64 5.94 -6.18 3.27
CA GLY A 64 5.55 -7.58 3.51
C GLY A 64 5.23 -7.93 4.97
N TRP A 65 5.18 -6.93 5.86
CA TRP A 65 4.72 -7.10 7.25
C TRP A 65 3.28 -6.64 7.39
N ILE A 66 2.57 -7.17 8.39
CA ILE A 66 1.25 -6.72 8.80
C ILE A 66 1.36 -6.08 10.18
N LEU A 67 0.96 -4.82 10.30
CA LEU A 67 0.75 -4.19 11.60
C LEU A 67 -0.60 -4.65 12.15
N SER A 68 -0.60 -5.22 13.35
CA SER A 68 -1.79 -5.67 14.05
C SER A 68 -2.00 -4.85 15.32
N LEU A 69 -3.24 -4.44 15.58
CA LEU A 69 -3.67 -3.77 16.81
C LEU A 69 -4.85 -4.51 17.41
N HIS A 70 -4.79 -4.83 18.70
CA HIS A 70 -5.92 -5.41 19.43
C HIS A 70 -6.83 -4.30 19.97
N PRO A 71 -8.10 -4.16 19.54
CA PRO A 71 -8.93 -2.99 19.87
C PRO A 71 -9.14 -2.76 21.37
N ALA A 72 -9.34 -3.82 22.15
CA ALA A 72 -9.59 -3.68 23.60
C ALA A 72 -8.33 -3.41 24.45
N SER A 73 -7.19 -4.03 24.11
CA SER A 73 -5.96 -3.91 24.90
C SER A 73 -4.97 -2.89 24.35
N LEU A 74 -5.22 -2.37 23.14
CA LEU A 74 -4.37 -1.45 22.38
C LEU A 74 -2.93 -1.96 22.16
N ARG A 75 -2.70 -3.26 22.36
CA ARG A 75 -1.41 -3.90 22.10
C ARG A 75 -1.20 -3.96 20.59
N THR A 76 0.03 -3.65 20.17
CA THR A 76 0.41 -3.69 18.76
C THR A 76 1.58 -4.63 18.52
N PHE A 77 1.65 -5.21 17.33
CA PHE A 77 2.79 -5.98 16.86
C PHE A 77 2.88 -5.95 15.34
N LEU A 78 4.10 -6.11 14.82
CA LEU A 78 4.31 -6.50 13.43
C LEU A 78 4.31 -8.02 13.34
N TRP A 79 3.56 -8.55 12.39
CA TRP A 79 3.54 -9.97 12.07
C TRP A 79 4.03 -10.20 10.65
N ARG A 80 4.89 -11.20 10.49
CA ARG A 80 5.34 -11.63 9.17
C ARG A 80 4.58 -12.89 8.75
N PRO A 81 3.84 -12.83 7.63
CA PRO A 81 3.10 -13.99 7.11
C PRO A 81 3.97 -15.19 6.78
N GLU A 82 5.25 -14.96 6.43
CA GLU A 82 6.19 -15.98 6.00
C GLU A 82 6.40 -17.08 7.07
N ASP A 83 6.92 -16.70 8.23
CA ASP A 83 7.35 -17.62 9.28
C ASP A 83 6.60 -17.41 10.59
N GLY A 84 5.55 -16.60 10.57
CA GLY A 84 4.76 -16.26 11.75
C GLY A 84 5.51 -15.39 12.77
N LYS A 85 6.71 -14.87 12.43
CA LYS A 85 7.48 -14.04 13.37
C LYS A 85 6.68 -12.81 13.78
N MET A 86 6.66 -12.57 15.09
CA MET A 86 6.06 -11.39 15.69
C MET A 86 7.14 -10.48 16.28
N ILE A 87 6.98 -9.18 16.08
CA ILE A 87 7.75 -8.14 16.76
C ILE A 87 6.76 -7.30 17.55
N HIS A 88 6.77 -7.43 18.87
CA HIS A 88 5.91 -6.62 19.73
C HIS A 88 6.36 -5.17 19.70
N LEU A 89 5.39 -4.28 19.48
CA LEU A 89 5.56 -2.84 19.55
C LEU A 89 4.90 -2.33 20.84
N PRO A 90 5.23 -1.10 21.29
CA PRO A 90 4.52 -0.44 22.38
C PRO A 90 3.00 -0.44 22.17
N ALA A 91 2.24 -0.52 23.26
CA ALA A 91 0.79 -0.33 23.18
C ALA A 91 0.48 1.12 22.78
N MET A 92 -0.63 1.30 22.08
CA MET A 92 -1.16 2.63 21.77
C MET A 92 -1.90 3.21 22.98
N GLU A 93 -1.94 4.54 23.08
CA GLU A 93 -2.79 5.23 24.07
C GLU A 93 -4.26 5.22 23.67
N LYS A 94 -4.54 5.20 22.37
CA LYS A 94 -5.87 5.15 21.75
C LYS A 94 -5.81 4.27 20.51
N ASP A 95 -6.96 3.73 20.10
CA ASP A 95 -7.04 2.97 18.84
C ASP A 95 -6.60 3.85 17.65
N PHE A 96 -6.10 3.23 16.59
CA PHE A 96 -5.80 3.92 15.34
C PHE A 96 -7.09 4.49 14.73
N PRO A 97 -6.99 5.54 13.89
CA PRO A 97 -8.12 6.01 13.08
C PRO A 97 -8.77 4.89 12.29
N ARG A 98 -10.02 5.07 11.86
CA ARG A 98 -10.77 4.04 11.13
C ARG A 98 -10.08 3.66 9.83
N SER A 99 -9.59 4.67 9.11
CA SER A 99 -8.95 4.55 7.81
C SER A 99 -7.48 4.93 7.94
N CYS A 100 -6.58 3.98 7.71
CA CYS A 100 -5.14 4.24 7.81
C CYS A 100 -4.36 3.57 6.70
N LYS A 101 -3.20 4.14 6.40
CA LYS A 101 -2.17 3.55 5.55
C LYS A 101 -0.94 3.23 6.39
N CYS A 102 -0.42 2.00 6.30
CA CYS A 102 0.77 1.59 7.05
C CYS A 102 1.96 1.31 6.13
N LEU A 103 3.15 1.69 6.58
CA LEU A 103 4.41 1.49 5.88
C LEU A 103 5.57 1.41 6.87
N ILE A 104 6.66 0.76 6.45
CA ILE A 104 7.90 0.65 7.21
C ILE A 104 9.01 1.36 6.44
N SER A 105 9.76 2.26 7.10
CA SER A 105 10.74 3.15 6.46
C SER A 105 11.89 2.45 5.72
N GLY A 106 12.25 1.24 6.15
CA GLY A 106 13.25 0.40 5.52
C GLY A 106 12.66 -0.91 5.03
N LYS A 107 13.27 -1.54 4.03
CA LYS A 107 12.91 -2.88 3.53
C LYS A 107 13.76 -3.99 4.14
N ALA A 108 15.06 -3.73 4.33
CA ALA A 108 16.05 -4.71 4.81
C ALA A 108 15.65 -5.32 6.16
N ARG A 109 15.61 -6.65 6.21
CA ARG A 109 15.12 -7.45 7.37
C ARG A 109 15.86 -7.14 8.68
N ASP A 110 17.13 -6.76 8.58
CA ASP A 110 18.01 -6.57 9.74
C ASP A 110 18.31 -5.10 10.08
N ASP A 111 17.69 -4.15 9.37
CA ASP A 111 17.83 -2.74 9.70
C ASP A 111 17.27 -2.45 11.11
N PRO A 112 18.12 -2.06 12.09
CA PRO A 112 17.71 -1.86 13.46
C PRO A 112 16.89 -0.57 13.65
N ASP A 113 16.95 0.38 12.72
CA ASP A 113 16.39 1.72 12.87
C ASP A 113 15.07 1.90 12.10
N ARG A 114 14.48 0.80 11.62
CA ARG A 114 13.19 0.80 10.94
C ARG A 114 12.12 1.47 11.79
N VAL A 115 11.34 2.34 11.15
CA VAL A 115 10.22 3.04 11.74
C VAL A 115 8.95 2.56 11.07
N VAL A 116 7.97 2.16 11.88
CA VAL A 116 6.59 1.94 11.44
C VAL A 116 5.91 3.29 11.39
N VAL A 117 5.29 3.57 10.25
CA VAL A 117 4.51 4.78 10.03
C VAL A 117 3.07 4.39 9.74
N VAL A 118 2.15 5.02 10.47
CA VAL A 118 0.70 4.89 10.24
C VAL A 118 0.18 6.27 9.90
N LEU A 119 -0.26 6.46 8.67
CA LEU A 119 -0.83 7.71 8.18
C LEU A 119 -2.35 7.65 8.35
N ASP A 120 -2.93 8.69 8.96
CA ASP A 120 -4.37 8.89 8.96
C ASP A 120 -4.82 9.28 7.54
N LEU A 121 -5.96 8.74 7.11
CA LEU A 121 -6.59 9.07 5.83
C LEU A 121 -7.72 10.08 5.98
N ASP A 122 -8.20 10.29 7.21
CA ASP A 122 -9.29 11.20 7.54
C ASP A 122 -8.77 12.56 8.04
N GLU A 123 -7.68 12.58 8.80
CA GLU A 123 -7.06 13.79 9.38
C GLU A 123 -5.60 14.00 8.91
N GLU A 124 -5.03 15.19 9.06
CA GLU A 124 -3.61 15.47 8.78
C GLU A 124 -2.68 15.03 9.94
N GLU A 125 -2.81 13.77 10.34
CA GLU A 125 -2.03 13.16 11.43
C GLU A 125 -1.34 11.87 11.00
N TYR A 126 -0.26 11.52 11.70
CA TYR A 126 0.41 10.24 11.56
C TYR A 126 1.11 9.81 12.84
N TRP A 127 1.35 8.51 12.96
CA TRP A 127 2.05 7.90 14.08
C TRP A 127 3.36 7.26 13.64
N LEU A 128 4.39 7.41 14.46
CA LEU A 128 5.70 6.80 14.28
C LEU A 128 6.02 5.86 15.45
N CYS A 129 6.61 4.70 15.14
CA CYS A 129 7.18 3.83 16.15
C CYS A 129 8.46 3.15 15.64
N ARG A 130 9.56 3.30 16.37
CA ARG A 130 10.80 2.56 16.08
C ARG A 130 10.59 1.07 16.39
N VAL A 131 10.82 0.21 15.40
CA VAL A 131 10.60 -1.24 15.49
C VAL A 131 11.47 -1.86 16.59
N ARG A 132 12.73 -1.41 16.72
CA ARG A 132 13.61 -1.80 17.82
C ARG A 132 13.90 -0.60 18.71
N GLY A 133 13.83 -0.80 20.03
CA GLY A 133 14.13 0.23 21.02
C GLY A 133 13.08 1.34 21.18
N GLY A 134 12.02 1.34 20.35
CA GLY A 134 10.86 2.22 20.53
C GLY A 134 10.16 1.96 21.86
N LYS A 135 9.92 3.03 22.63
CA LYS A 135 9.25 2.95 23.94
C LYS A 135 7.78 3.33 23.90
N ARG A 136 7.36 4.07 22.86
CA ARG A 136 6.00 4.55 22.64
C ARG A 136 5.76 4.79 21.15
N TRP A 137 4.49 5.00 20.81
CA TRP A 137 4.11 5.63 19.55
C TRP A 137 4.15 7.15 19.70
N GLU A 138 4.73 7.83 18.71
CA GLU A 138 4.78 9.29 18.62
C GLU A 138 3.71 9.74 17.63
N ARG A 139 2.86 10.70 18.01
CA ARG A 139 1.80 11.25 17.16
C ARG A 139 2.23 12.62 16.66
N HIS A 140 2.10 12.84 15.37
CA HIS A 140 2.53 14.05 14.67
C HIS A 140 1.38 14.58 13.81
N GLY A 141 1.18 15.89 13.85
CA GLY A 141 0.26 16.60 12.97
C GLY A 141 1.03 17.35 11.88
N TYR A 142 0.41 17.56 10.72
CA TYR A 142 1.02 18.34 9.65
C TYR A 142 0.01 19.28 8.99
N ALA A 143 0.52 20.32 8.34
CA ALA A 143 -0.26 21.21 7.50
C ALA A 143 0.53 21.46 6.22
N ILE A 144 0.01 21.00 5.09
CA ILE A 144 0.64 21.15 3.78
C ILE A 144 -0.33 21.85 2.86
N THR A 145 0.08 22.98 2.29
CA THR A 145 -0.72 23.73 1.32
C THR A 145 -0.10 23.62 -0.07
N VAL A 146 -0.92 23.26 -1.06
CA VAL A 146 -0.57 23.27 -2.48
C VAL A 146 -1.47 24.26 -3.21
N TYR A 147 -1.08 24.68 -4.41
CA TYR A 147 -1.88 25.60 -5.24
C TYR A 147 -2.47 24.85 -6.43
N ASN A 148 -3.76 25.05 -6.69
CA ASN A 148 -4.41 24.49 -7.87
C ASN A 148 -4.05 25.27 -9.15
N ALA A 149 -4.58 24.84 -10.30
CA ALA A 149 -4.32 25.47 -11.60
C ALA A 149 -4.77 26.95 -11.68
N TYR A 150 -5.68 27.38 -10.80
CA TYR A 150 -6.15 28.76 -10.69
C TYR A 150 -5.36 29.59 -9.67
N GLY A 151 -4.33 29.01 -9.04
CA GLY A 151 -3.53 29.66 -8.01
C GLY A 151 -4.20 29.75 -6.65
N GLU A 152 -5.28 28.99 -6.41
CA GLU A 152 -5.94 28.94 -5.11
C GLU A 152 -5.24 27.94 -4.19
N PRO A 153 -5.03 28.28 -2.91
CA PRO A 153 -4.49 27.35 -1.93
C PRO A 153 -5.48 26.22 -1.66
N ARG A 154 -4.95 25.01 -1.48
CA ARG A 154 -5.67 23.79 -1.11
C ARG A 154 -4.84 23.02 -0.11
N ASP A 155 -5.47 22.53 0.95
CA ASP A 155 -4.80 21.65 1.89
C ASP A 155 -4.54 20.29 1.22
N LYS A 156 -3.40 19.70 1.55
CA LYS A 156 -2.89 18.47 0.95
C LYS A 156 -2.64 17.43 2.04
N HIS A 157 -3.39 16.35 2.01
CA HIS A 157 -3.08 15.15 2.78
C HIS A 157 -1.92 14.38 2.12
N ILE A 158 -1.04 13.80 2.94
CA ILE A 158 0.06 12.95 2.46
C ILE A 158 -0.48 11.65 1.85
N ALA A 159 -1.39 10.98 2.56
CA ALA A 159 -1.81 9.61 2.23
C ALA A 159 -3.10 9.53 1.40
N ARG A 160 -3.98 10.54 1.51
CA ARG A 160 -5.29 10.54 0.86
C ARG A 160 -5.14 10.77 -0.64
N LEU A 161 -5.60 9.81 -1.44
CA LEU A 161 -5.57 9.80 -2.91
C LEU A 161 -4.15 9.86 -3.50
N ASN A 162 -3.12 9.51 -2.74
CA ASN A 162 -1.73 9.57 -3.19
C ASN A 162 -1.00 8.22 -2.99
N GLY A 163 -0.11 7.93 -3.93
CA GLY A 163 0.97 6.98 -3.71
C GLY A 163 1.89 7.48 -2.59
N VAL A 164 2.29 6.55 -1.71
CA VAL A 164 3.31 6.79 -0.68
C VAL A 164 4.23 5.58 -0.67
N ALA A 165 5.54 5.81 -0.76
CA ALA A 165 6.54 4.75 -0.73
C ALA A 165 7.69 5.11 0.22
N ALA A 166 8.20 4.10 0.93
CA ALA A 166 9.38 4.24 1.77
C ALA A 166 10.63 3.83 0.99
N VAL A 167 11.58 4.74 0.78
CA VAL A 167 12.83 4.48 0.04
C VAL A 167 14.00 5.05 0.83
N GLY A 168 14.98 4.21 1.15
CA GLY A 168 16.21 4.64 1.83
C GLY A 168 15.97 5.35 3.18
N GLY A 169 14.98 4.91 3.96
CA GLY A 169 14.66 5.51 5.27
C GLY A 169 13.80 6.78 5.21
N LYS A 170 13.46 7.27 4.01
CA LYS A 170 12.56 8.42 3.80
C LYS A 170 11.21 7.95 3.26
N LEU A 171 10.17 8.72 3.53
CA LEU A 171 8.88 8.52 2.87
C LEU A 171 8.73 9.54 1.74
N TYR A 172 8.33 9.05 0.58
CA TYR A 172 8.02 9.85 -0.59
C TYR A 172 6.51 9.80 -0.84
N TYR A 173 5.91 10.95 -1.13
CA TYR A 173 4.50 11.06 -1.47
C TYR A 173 4.29 12.06 -2.61
N GLU A 174 3.22 11.86 -3.38
CA GLU A 174 2.85 12.79 -4.44
C GLU A 174 2.38 14.12 -3.85
N HIS A 175 3.21 15.16 -3.99
CA HIS A 175 2.93 16.47 -3.41
C HIS A 175 2.16 17.36 -4.40
N SER A 176 2.79 17.69 -5.52
CA SER A 176 2.20 18.50 -6.59
C SER A 176 2.59 17.95 -7.97
N GLY A 177 2.04 18.52 -9.03
CA GLY A 177 2.41 18.14 -10.39
C GLY A 177 3.85 18.49 -10.79
N ARG A 178 4.69 19.05 -9.92
CA ARG A 178 6.10 19.37 -10.21
C ARG A 178 7.04 19.09 -9.04
N GLU A 179 6.53 18.50 -7.97
CA GLU A 179 7.29 18.28 -6.74
C GLU A 179 6.87 16.97 -6.09
N LEU A 180 7.86 16.26 -5.57
CA LEU A 180 7.70 15.06 -4.77
C LEU A 180 7.91 15.44 -3.30
N GLY A 181 6.94 15.14 -2.46
CA GLY A 181 7.03 15.38 -1.03
C GLY A 181 7.89 14.34 -0.34
N VAL A 182 8.61 14.74 0.71
CA VAL A 182 9.54 13.90 1.45
C VAL A 182 9.33 14.08 2.95
N VAL A 183 9.11 12.98 3.66
CA VAL A 183 9.16 12.93 5.12
C VAL A 183 10.51 12.34 5.53
N GLU A 184 11.34 13.15 6.19
CA GLU A 184 12.62 12.70 6.75
C GLU A 184 12.43 12.27 8.20
N LEU A 185 12.39 10.96 8.45
CA LEU A 185 11.97 10.42 9.75
C LEU A 185 13.03 10.61 10.88
N ASP A 186 14.31 10.60 10.50
CA ASP A 186 15.42 10.80 11.45
C ASP A 186 15.88 12.25 11.56
N ASN A 187 15.56 13.09 10.56
CA ASN A 187 15.84 14.51 10.62
C ASN A 187 14.69 15.22 11.33
N ARG A 188 14.98 15.88 12.45
CA ARG A 188 13.98 16.60 13.23
C ARG A 188 14.21 18.10 13.12
N ASP A 189 13.13 18.86 13.07
CA ASP A 189 13.19 20.31 13.10
C ASP A 189 13.44 20.85 14.52
N GLY A 190 13.37 22.18 14.68
CA GLY A 190 13.60 22.83 15.97
C GLY A 190 12.63 22.43 17.08
N ASP A 191 11.46 21.89 16.72
CA ASP A 191 10.40 21.46 17.64
C ASP A 191 10.43 19.94 17.87
N GLY A 192 11.36 19.21 17.23
CA GLY A 192 11.50 17.77 17.36
C GLY A 192 10.57 16.97 16.43
N GLU A 193 9.91 17.64 15.48
CA GLU A 193 9.00 17.03 14.50
C GLU A 193 9.79 16.50 13.29
N PRO A 194 9.36 15.40 12.64
CA PRO A 194 9.97 14.94 11.39
C PRO A 194 9.94 16.03 10.31
N CYS A 195 11.07 16.26 9.66
CA CYS A 195 11.17 17.29 8.63
C CYS A 195 10.36 16.93 7.38
N LEU A 196 9.41 17.80 7.03
CA LEU A 196 8.66 17.75 5.77
C LEU A 196 9.35 18.64 4.73
N THR A 197 9.81 18.04 3.63
CA THR A 197 10.51 18.74 2.55
C THR A 197 9.95 18.34 1.18
N CYS A 198 10.42 18.98 0.12
CA CYS A 198 10.01 18.68 -1.25
C CYS A 198 11.23 18.63 -2.19
N VAL A 199 11.15 17.77 -3.19
CA VAL A 199 12.10 17.68 -4.30
C VAL A 199 11.41 18.15 -5.57
N ARG A 200 12.02 19.09 -6.30
CA ARG A 200 11.51 19.51 -7.62
C ARG A 200 11.68 18.39 -8.63
N VAL A 201 10.64 18.15 -9.42
CA VAL A 201 10.55 17.08 -10.40
C VAL A 201 10.21 17.63 -11.78
N ASP A 202 11.00 17.23 -12.78
CA ASP A 202 10.64 17.34 -14.19
C ASP A 202 9.64 16.24 -14.58
N MET A 203 8.54 16.67 -15.17
CA MET A 203 7.44 15.83 -15.63
C MET A 203 7.39 15.69 -17.15
N ALA A 204 8.41 16.16 -17.89
CA ALA A 204 8.39 16.20 -19.36
C ALA A 204 8.11 14.83 -20.01
N GLU A 205 8.53 13.73 -19.40
CA GLU A 205 8.26 12.38 -19.90
C GLU A 205 6.96 11.75 -19.36
N VAL A 206 6.33 12.37 -18.35
CA VAL A 206 5.08 11.84 -17.78
C VAL A 206 3.93 12.24 -18.70
N ASP A 207 3.52 11.30 -19.53
CA ASP A 207 2.43 11.50 -20.48
C ASP A 207 1.09 11.45 -19.74
N LEU A 208 0.44 12.60 -19.64
CA LEU A 208 -0.82 12.80 -18.93
C LEU A 208 -1.82 13.45 -19.90
N PRO A 209 -2.37 12.70 -20.86
CA PRO A 209 -3.23 13.25 -21.89
C PRO A 209 -4.56 13.73 -21.30
N ASP A 210 -5.02 14.91 -21.73
CA ASP A 210 -6.29 15.51 -21.28
C ASP A 210 -7.51 14.62 -21.60
N GLU A 211 -7.40 13.77 -22.63
CA GLU A 211 -8.44 12.83 -23.07
C GLU A 211 -8.68 11.68 -22.07
N ARG A 212 -7.79 11.48 -21.09
CA ARG A 212 -7.87 10.45 -20.06
C ARG A 212 -7.94 11.07 -18.67
N PRO A 213 -9.08 11.68 -18.31
CA PRO A 213 -9.21 12.48 -17.10
C PRO A 213 -9.18 11.62 -15.82
N LEU A 214 -9.66 10.37 -15.89
CA LEU A 214 -9.64 9.46 -14.75
C LEU A 214 -8.35 8.62 -14.74
N ARG A 215 -7.61 8.72 -13.63
CA ARG A 215 -6.37 8.00 -13.41
C ARG A 215 -6.13 7.73 -11.92
N SER A 216 -5.32 6.71 -11.65
CA SER A 216 -4.76 6.45 -10.32
C SER A 216 -3.25 6.35 -10.39
N SER A 217 -2.58 6.90 -9.39
CA SER A 217 -1.13 6.88 -9.28
C SER A 217 -0.67 6.10 -8.04
N TYR A 218 0.41 5.36 -8.21
CA TYR A 218 0.98 4.50 -7.18
C TYR A 218 2.48 4.74 -7.11
N LEU A 219 2.99 4.98 -5.91
CA LEU A 219 4.43 4.96 -5.66
C LEU A 219 4.82 3.56 -5.18
N VAL A 220 5.90 3.04 -5.76
CA VAL A 220 6.42 1.70 -5.45
C VAL A 220 7.92 1.80 -5.19
N GLU A 221 8.36 1.32 -4.03
CA GLU A 221 9.77 1.05 -3.80
C GLU A 221 10.14 -0.30 -4.41
N SER A 222 11.27 -0.35 -5.12
CA SER A 222 11.84 -1.60 -5.62
C SER A 222 13.36 -1.53 -5.69
N ARG A 223 14.05 -2.34 -4.87
CA ARG A 223 15.54 -2.42 -4.79
C ARG A 223 16.19 -1.06 -4.52
N GLY A 224 15.59 -0.24 -3.67
CA GLY A 224 16.10 1.08 -3.33
C GLY A 224 15.83 2.16 -4.38
N GLU A 225 15.13 1.82 -5.47
CA GLU A 225 14.66 2.78 -6.47
C GLU A 225 13.18 3.10 -6.24
N LEU A 226 12.77 4.32 -6.61
CA LEU A 226 11.38 4.77 -6.55
C LEU A 226 10.75 4.70 -7.94
N TYR A 227 9.58 4.09 -8.02
CA TYR A 227 8.77 4.01 -9.24
C TYR A 227 7.42 4.71 -9.04
N LEU A 228 6.93 5.33 -10.10
CA LEU A 228 5.56 5.82 -10.24
C LEU A 228 4.85 4.96 -11.28
N VAL A 229 3.74 4.35 -10.90
CA VAL A 229 2.84 3.66 -11.82
C VAL A 229 1.59 4.51 -11.97
N VAL A 230 1.21 4.82 -13.21
CA VAL A 230 -0.03 5.54 -13.54
C VAL A 230 -0.94 4.61 -14.30
N VAL A 231 -2.13 4.39 -13.77
CA VAL A 231 -3.20 3.60 -14.39
C VAL A 231 -4.20 4.57 -14.99
N PHE A 232 -4.43 4.46 -16.29
CA PHE A 232 -5.40 5.27 -17.01
C PHE A 232 -6.67 4.47 -17.25
N PHE A 233 -7.81 5.10 -17.02
CA PHE A 233 -9.12 4.52 -17.25
C PHE A 233 -9.73 5.07 -18.54
N HIS A 234 -10.64 4.31 -19.13
CA HIS A 234 -11.30 4.71 -20.37
C HIS A 234 -12.30 5.85 -20.10
N GLY A 235 -11.94 7.08 -20.47
CA GLY A 235 -12.72 8.27 -20.18
C GLY A 235 -12.90 8.49 -18.67
N PHE A 236 -14.14 8.35 -18.18
CA PHE A 236 -14.49 8.43 -16.76
C PHE A 236 -14.93 7.08 -16.17
N ASP A 237 -14.78 5.98 -16.92
CA ASP A 237 -15.18 4.65 -16.51
C ASP A 237 -14.09 3.97 -15.67
N ALA A 238 -14.26 3.98 -14.34
CA ALA A 238 -13.35 3.32 -13.40
C ALA A 238 -13.28 1.79 -13.56
N HIS A 239 -14.21 1.17 -14.29
CA HIS A 239 -14.24 -0.28 -14.50
C HIS A 239 -13.27 -0.72 -15.61
N SER A 240 -13.04 0.16 -16.58
CA SER A 240 -12.28 -0.15 -17.79
C SER A 240 -10.90 0.50 -17.75
N VAL A 241 -9.86 -0.30 -17.49
CA VAL A 241 -8.46 0.16 -17.58
C VAL A 241 -8.02 0.18 -19.04
N ASP A 242 -7.55 1.33 -19.51
CA ASP A 242 -7.11 1.58 -20.89
C ASP A 242 -5.59 1.34 -21.06
N GLU A 243 -4.78 2.00 -20.23
CA GLU A 243 -3.32 1.90 -20.28
C GLU A 243 -2.71 1.92 -18.88
N LEU A 244 -1.53 1.33 -18.76
CA LEU A 244 -0.66 1.49 -17.60
C LEU A 244 0.71 1.99 -18.05
N ALA A 245 1.19 3.06 -17.44
CA ALA A 245 2.52 3.60 -17.65
C ALA A 245 3.37 3.48 -16.37
N VAL A 246 4.65 3.17 -16.54
CA VAL A 246 5.61 3.06 -15.44
C VAL A 246 6.75 4.04 -15.65
N TYR A 247 7.09 4.75 -14.58
CA TYR A 247 8.19 5.69 -14.54
C TYR A 247 9.12 5.34 -13.40
N ARG A 248 10.42 5.48 -13.63
CA ARG A 248 11.44 5.39 -12.59
C ARG A 248 11.93 6.78 -12.24
N MET A 249 12.06 7.10 -10.95
CA MET A 249 12.63 8.37 -10.52
C MET A 249 14.14 8.38 -10.77
N ASP A 250 14.62 9.42 -11.44
CA ASP A 250 16.03 9.75 -11.57
C ASP A 250 16.37 10.94 -10.67
N PHE A 251 16.85 10.64 -9.47
CA PHE A 251 17.32 11.64 -8.51
C PHE A 251 18.66 12.29 -8.90
N ALA A 252 19.39 11.74 -9.87
CA ALA A 252 20.68 12.28 -10.31
C ALA A 252 20.51 13.42 -11.33
N SER A 253 19.36 13.48 -12.02
CA SER A 253 18.96 14.62 -12.84
C SER A 253 18.75 15.88 -11.98
N LEU A 254 18.98 17.06 -12.56
CA LEU A 254 18.73 18.36 -11.92
C LEU A 254 17.85 19.25 -12.83
N PRO A 255 16.55 19.42 -12.52
CA PRO A 255 15.81 18.80 -11.41
C PRO A 255 15.69 17.26 -11.55
N ALA A 256 15.32 16.58 -10.46
CA ALA A 256 15.02 15.14 -10.52
C ALA A 256 13.93 14.88 -11.56
N ALA A 257 13.89 13.71 -12.19
CA ALA A 257 12.97 13.48 -13.31
C ALA A 257 12.35 12.10 -13.27
N TRP A 258 11.06 12.00 -13.63
CA TRP A 258 10.46 10.72 -13.96
C TRP A 258 10.91 10.27 -15.35
N ARG A 259 11.46 9.06 -15.44
CA ARG A 259 11.90 8.45 -16.71
C ARG A 259 10.96 7.32 -17.06
N ARG A 260 10.32 7.36 -18.24
CA ARG A 260 9.43 6.27 -18.65
C ARG A 260 10.25 5.00 -18.86
N VAL A 261 9.79 3.88 -18.31
CA VAL A 261 10.47 2.57 -18.45
C VAL A 261 9.55 1.55 -19.13
N GLY A 262 10.13 0.71 -19.99
CA GLY A 262 9.41 -0.39 -20.63
C GLY A 262 9.23 -1.63 -19.75
N GLY A 263 9.74 -1.59 -18.52
CA GLY A 263 9.67 -2.70 -17.58
C GLY A 263 10.22 -2.37 -16.21
N ILE A 264 9.94 -3.25 -15.25
CA ILE A 264 10.28 -3.13 -13.82
C ILE A 264 11.40 -4.09 -13.39
N GLY A 265 11.94 -4.86 -14.35
CA GLY A 265 13.00 -5.86 -14.15
C GLY A 265 12.50 -7.29 -14.18
N GLY A 266 13.31 -8.20 -14.75
CA GLY A 266 12.94 -9.60 -15.00
C GLY A 266 12.74 -10.48 -13.75
N ASP A 267 13.12 -9.99 -12.57
CA ASP A 267 12.89 -10.64 -11.26
C ASP A 267 12.02 -9.76 -10.34
N ARG A 268 11.20 -8.90 -10.93
CA ARG A 268 10.35 -7.99 -10.16
C ARG A 268 8.90 -8.07 -10.58
N VAL A 269 8.05 -8.02 -9.57
CA VAL A 269 6.60 -7.94 -9.70
C VAL A 269 6.11 -6.78 -8.85
N PHE A 270 5.24 -5.94 -9.41
CA PHE A 270 4.56 -4.90 -8.63
C PHE A 270 3.14 -5.36 -8.28
N LEU A 271 2.75 -5.13 -7.03
CA LEU A 271 1.44 -5.42 -6.48
C LEU A 271 0.78 -4.09 -6.11
N LEU A 272 -0.32 -3.77 -6.77
CA LEU A 272 -1.05 -2.51 -6.65
C LEU A 272 -2.47 -2.76 -6.15
N GLY A 273 -2.98 -1.84 -5.34
CA GLY A 273 -4.32 -1.93 -4.76
C GLY A 273 -4.65 -0.67 -3.97
N GLY A 274 -5.61 -0.75 -3.06
CA GLY A 274 -5.98 0.40 -2.24
C GLY A 274 -7.12 0.10 -1.28
N ASP A 275 -7.68 1.14 -0.68
CA ASP A 275 -8.73 1.03 0.33
C ASP A 275 -10.16 1.11 -0.26
N SER A 276 -11.17 0.88 0.60
CA SER A 276 -12.60 0.80 0.24
C SER A 276 -13.20 2.08 -0.31
N SER A 277 -12.56 3.22 -0.09
CA SER A 277 -13.07 4.51 -0.51
C SER A 277 -12.34 5.05 -1.73
N GLY A 278 -11.37 4.31 -2.28
CA GLY A 278 -10.48 4.83 -3.31
C GLY A 278 -9.59 5.94 -2.80
N TRP A 279 -9.50 6.14 -1.49
CA TRP A 279 -8.79 7.22 -0.83
C TRP A 279 -7.36 6.85 -0.46
N SER A 280 -6.91 5.64 -0.72
CA SER A 280 -5.50 5.27 -0.55
C SER A 280 -5.03 4.33 -1.64
N CYS A 281 -3.80 4.56 -2.12
CA CYS A 281 -3.13 3.70 -3.08
C CYS A 281 -2.05 2.87 -2.40
N PHE A 282 -2.10 1.55 -2.53
CA PHE A 282 -1.09 0.60 -2.09
C PHE A 282 -0.19 0.21 -3.27
N GLY A 283 1.13 0.25 -3.07
CA GLY A 283 2.10 -0.15 -4.07
C GLY A 283 3.30 -0.86 -3.45
N ALA A 284 3.52 -2.11 -3.83
CA ALA A 284 4.62 -2.93 -3.33
C ALA A 284 5.37 -3.64 -4.46
N SER A 285 6.61 -4.03 -4.18
CA SER A 285 7.46 -4.80 -5.09
C SER A 285 8.01 -6.03 -4.38
N CYS A 286 8.01 -7.18 -5.07
CA CYS A 286 8.58 -8.44 -4.59
C CYS A 286 9.43 -9.16 -5.66
N SER A 287 10.24 -10.13 -5.22
CA SER A 287 10.95 -11.04 -6.13
C SER A 287 9.99 -11.94 -6.89
N ALA A 288 10.09 -11.93 -8.21
CA ALA A 288 9.34 -12.86 -9.05
C ALA A 288 9.79 -14.31 -8.81
N VAL A 289 11.10 -14.53 -8.67
CA VAL A 289 11.67 -15.87 -8.50
C VAL A 289 11.27 -16.49 -7.17
N GLU A 290 11.37 -15.76 -6.06
CA GLU A 290 10.99 -16.26 -4.73
C GLU A 290 9.51 -16.62 -4.66
N HIS A 291 8.68 -15.82 -5.33
CA HIS A 291 7.25 -16.02 -5.41
C HIS A 291 6.78 -16.93 -6.55
N ARG A 292 7.70 -17.48 -7.37
CA ARG A 292 7.39 -18.28 -8.56
C ARG A 292 6.41 -17.58 -9.51
N LEU A 293 6.46 -16.25 -9.51
CA LEU A 293 5.72 -15.40 -10.42
C LEU A 293 6.54 -15.11 -11.67
N ARG A 294 5.84 -14.60 -12.67
CA ARG A 294 6.48 -14.10 -13.87
C ARG A 294 7.01 -12.70 -13.59
N GLY A 295 8.32 -12.49 -13.71
CA GLY A 295 8.89 -11.16 -13.58
C GLY A 295 8.47 -10.22 -14.70
N ASN A 296 8.69 -8.93 -14.47
CA ASN A 296 8.19 -7.84 -15.31
C ASN A 296 6.65 -7.82 -15.42
N THR A 297 5.96 -8.18 -14.34
CA THR A 297 4.49 -8.25 -14.28
C THR A 297 3.95 -7.32 -13.20
N ILE A 298 2.83 -6.66 -13.48
CA ILE A 298 2.12 -5.80 -12.54
C ILE A 298 0.74 -6.39 -12.29
N TYR A 299 0.41 -6.61 -11.02
CA TYR A 299 -0.88 -7.07 -10.56
C TYR A 299 -1.59 -5.89 -9.89
N LEU A 300 -2.73 -5.49 -10.43
CA LEU A 300 -3.54 -4.38 -9.92
C LEU A 300 -4.89 -4.93 -9.49
N VAL A 301 -5.23 -4.80 -8.21
CA VAL A 301 -6.62 -4.90 -7.77
C VAL A 301 -7.26 -3.53 -7.97
N ASN A 302 -8.26 -3.47 -8.86
CA ASN A 302 -8.98 -2.24 -9.14
C ASN A 302 -9.85 -1.86 -7.93
N HIS A 303 -9.28 -1.06 -7.04
CA HIS A 303 -9.92 -0.55 -5.85
C HIS A 303 -10.71 0.75 -6.11
N VAL A 304 -10.69 1.29 -7.35
CA VAL A 304 -11.52 2.44 -7.73
C VAL A 304 -12.94 1.95 -8.06
N ALA A 305 -13.04 0.83 -8.76
CA ALA A 305 -14.28 0.09 -8.99
C ALA A 305 -14.45 -1.04 -7.94
N ILE A 306 -14.61 -0.65 -6.66
CA ILE A 306 -14.65 -1.56 -5.50
C ILE A 306 -15.67 -2.69 -5.59
N GLU A 307 -16.73 -2.52 -6.41
CA GLU A 307 -17.78 -3.52 -6.54
C GLU A 307 -17.32 -4.76 -7.31
N GLU A 308 -16.32 -4.63 -8.17
CA GLU A 308 -15.82 -5.76 -8.98
C GLU A 308 -14.57 -6.42 -8.38
N ASN A 309 -13.73 -5.64 -7.67
CA ASN A 309 -12.41 -6.07 -7.20
C ASN A 309 -11.62 -6.83 -8.27
N ALA A 310 -11.72 -6.36 -9.53
CA ALA A 310 -11.08 -7.01 -10.67
C ALA A 310 -9.57 -6.99 -10.50
N LEU A 311 -8.93 -8.13 -10.75
CA LEU A 311 -7.49 -8.29 -10.77
C LEU A 311 -7.00 -8.13 -12.21
N HIS A 312 -6.35 -7.01 -12.49
CA HIS A 312 -5.69 -6.74 -13.77
C HIS A 312 -4.24 -7.23 -13.69
N VAL A 313 -3.81 -8.00 -14.68
CA VAL A 313 -2.46 -8.55 -14.79
C VAL A 313 -1.82 -8.02 -16.07
N PHE A 314 -0.81 -7.16 -15.91
CA PHE A 314 -0.04 -6.58 -16.99
C PHE A 314 1.32 -7.26 -17.07
N ASP A 315 1.56 -8.05 -18.11
CA ASP A 315 2.89 -8.56 -18.43
C ASP A 315 3.58 -7.55 -19.35
N MET A 316 4.46 -6.75 -18.78
CA MET A 316 5.19 -5.69 -19.48
C MET A 316 6.18 -6.27 -20.50
N GLY A 317 6.65 -7.51 -20.29
CA GLY A 317 7.58 -8.17 -21.20
C GLY A 317 6.91 -8.67 -22.48
N ARG A 318 5.64 -9.09 -22.39
CA ARG A 318 4.83 -9.51 -23.54
C ARG A 318 3.92 -8.42 -24.09
N GLY A 319 3.70 -7.33 -23.34
CA GLY A 319 2.71 -6.31 -23.67
C GLY A 319 1.27 -6.83 -23.59
N THR A 320 0.99 -7.77 -22.68
CA THR A 320 -0.36 -8.36 -22.53
C THR A 320 -1.04 -7.89 -21.27
N HIS A 321 -2.34 -7.66 -21.35
CA HIS A 321 -3.21 -7.32 -20.23
C HIS A 321 -4.34 -8.35 -20.13
N VAL A 322 -4.47 -8.97 -18.96
CA VAL A 322 -5.53 -9.94 -18.64
C VAL A 322 -6.31 -9.44 -17.44
N VAL A 323 -7.64 -9.61 -17.46
CA VAL A 323 -8.52 -9.28 -16.34
C VAL A 323 -9.07 -10.57 -15.74
N GLN A 324 -8.95 -10.72 -14.44
CA GLN A 324 -9.50 -11.82 -13.64
C GLN A 324 -10.49 -11.25 -12.63
N ARG A 325 -11.53 -12.01 -12.28
CA ARG A 325 -12.50 -11.63 -11.26
C ARG A 325 -12.62 -12.71 -10.19
N PRO A 326 -11.56 -12.91 -9.38
CA PRO A 326 -11.56 -13.99 -8.39
C PRO A 326 -12.72 -13.83 -7.41
N PHE A 327 -13.02 -12.60 -6.97
CA PHE A 327 -14.02 -12.36 -5.94
C PHE A 327 -15.43 -12.03 -6.46
N HIS A 328 -15.73 -12.31 -7.73
CA HIS A 328 -17.04 -11.96 -8.34
C HIS A 328 -18.24 -12.52 -7.57
N ASP A 329 -18.13 -13.76 -7.09
CA ASP A 329 -19.22 -14.46 -6.40
C ASP A 329 -19.14 -14.32 -4.86
N PHE A 330 -18.23 -13.50 -4.34
CA PHE A 330 -18.03 -13.32 -2.90
C PHE A 330 -18.90 -12.17 -2.36
N PRO A 331 -19.33 -12.25 -1.09
CA PRO A 331 -20.01 -11.13 -0.43
C PRO A 331 -19.13 -9.88 -0.47
N ARG A 332 -19.74 -8.70 -0.65
CA ARG A 332 -19.01 -7.44 -0.63
C ARG A 332 -18.28 -7.28 0.72
N PRO A 333 -16.95 -7.17 0.73
CA PRO A 333 -16.21 -7.00 1.97
C PRO A 333 -16.31 -5.57 2.47
N LEU A 334 -16.04 -5.36 3.77
CA LEU A 334 -15.94 -4.01 4.34
C LEU A 334 -14.74 -3.23 3.79
N ARG A 335 -13.71 -3.94 3.29
CA ARG A 335 -12.55 -3.38 2.60
C ARG A 335 -12.18 -4.21 1.37
N PRO A 336 -11.58 -3.62 0.31
CA PRO A 336 -11.12 -4.37 -0.84
C PRO A 336 -10.10 -5.43 -0.42
N PRO A 337 -9.97 -6.51 -1.19
CA PRO A 337 -8.92 -7.48 -0.98
C PRO A 337 -7.55 -6.80 -1.02
N PHE A 338 -6.73 -7.08 -0.01
CA PHE A 338 -5.40 -6.48 0.12
C PHE A 338 -4.31 -7.54 -0.05
N TRP A 339 -3.11 -7.08 -0.39
CA TRP A 339 -1.99 -7.96 -0.69
C TRP A 339 -1.29 -8.46 0.57
N MET A 340 -1.03 -9.77 0.59
CA MET A 340 -0.01 -10.37 1.46
C MET A 340 1.12 -10.94 0.60
N MET A 341 2.35 -10.70 1.03
CA MET A 341 3.57 -11.03 0.30
C MET A 341 4.72 -11.38 1.24
N LEU A 342 5.79 -11.96 0.69
CA LEU A 342 7.00 -12.24 1.44
C LEU A 342 7.74 -10.93 1.71
N THR A 343 8.50 -10.91 2.79
CA THR A 343 9.46 -9.83 3.01
C THR A 343 10.67 -10.07 2.13
N ASP A 344 10.98 -9.15 1.21
CA ASP A 344 12.22 -9.23 0.41
C ASP A 344 13.43 -9.39 1.36
N SER A 345 14.30 -10.35 1.06
CA SER A 345 15.54 -10.65 1.82
C SER A 345 16.60 -9.58 1.68
#